data_AF-R7AMY7-F1
#
_entry.id   AF-R7AMY7-F1
#
_cell.length_a   1.000
_cell.length_b   1.000
_cell.length_c   1.000
_cell.angle_alpha   90.00
_cell.angle_beta   90.00
_cell.angle_gamma   90.00
#
_symmetry.space_group_name_H-M   'P 1'
#
loop_
_entity.id
_entity.type
_entity.pdbx_description
1 polymer ?
#
loop_
_entity_poly.entity_id
_entity_poly.type
_entity_poly.pdbx_seq_one_letter_code
_entity_poly.pdbx_strand_id
1 'polypeptide(L)'
;MSKTSKSDASSYEAVSYEADTDTAHELLTVLKDCGMEDAYSQYDSISGSHVIYVCHTDYARANDIAVTFHNDLEDAGEDNGEEAAAEVQPVLLYSNSDEKYKDNLSSAYTFLIIGVAGLIALVLYDFGLIPVFNTASKILFNVVAAALFTGFIIAGIMSLRYSRKLKLAIDVDSAMLDKAISYLEANLSKEAIENSYNSSDIPDEMKYYRRTDAIKQCISSEFDDVSEELMNEICDRYYNSLFGQN
;
A
#
# COMPACT_ATOMS: atom_id res chain seq x y z
N MET A 1 -22.82 -21.07 -15.65
CA MET A 1 -23.59 -19.81 -15.70
C MET A 1 -24.31 -19.64 -14.37
N SER A 2 -23.62 -19.08 -13.38
CA SER A 2 -24.26 -18.62 -12.14
C SER A 2 -24.08 -17.11 -12.13
N LYS A 3 -25.21 -16.41 -12.25
CA LYS A 3 -25.30 -14.96 -12.12
C LYS A 3 -25.28 -14.67 -10.63
N THR A 4 -24.17 -14.19 -10.09
CA THR A 4 -24.22 -13.50 -8.80
C THR A 4 -24.74 -12.09 -9.03
N SER A 5 -25.83 -11.82 -8.31
CA SER A 5 -26.62 -10.61 -8.31
C SER A 5 -25.77 -9.40 -7.94
N LYS A 6 -26.05 -8.29 -8.62
CA LYS A 6 -25.37 -6.99 -8.50
C LYS A 6 -25.88 -6.19 -7.28
N SER A 7 -26.09 -6.82 -6.12
CA SER A 7 -26.78 -6.20 -4.97
C SER A 7 -25.98 -6.03 -3.67
N ASP A 8 -24.79 -6.62 -3.51
CA ASP A 8 -24.10 -6.65 -2.20
C ASP A 8 -22.71 -5.99 -2.24
N ALA A 9 -22.56 -4.90 -3.01
CA ALA A 9 -21.27 -4.21 -3.16
C ALA A 9 -20.85 -3.40 -1.91
N SER A 10 -21.74 -3.21 -0.91
CA SER A 10 -21.42 -2.43 0.30
C SER A 10 -20.93 -3.29 1.48
N SER A 11 -20.69 -4.59 1.29
CA SER A 11 -20.26 -5.49 2.37
C SER A 11 -18.87 -6.07 2.17
N TYR A 12 -18.16 -5.67 1.12
CA TYR A 12 -16.83 -6.19 0.79
C TYR A 12 -15.84 -5.06 0.61
N GLU A 13 -14.67 -5.20 1.23
CA GLU A 13 -13.60 -4.21 1.21
C GLU A 13 -12.35 -4.78 0.53
N ALA A 14 -11.63 -3.91 -0.16
CA ALA A 14 -10.38 -4.25 -0.83
C ALA A 14 -9.24 -4.34 0.20
N VAL A 15 -8.64 -5.52 0.35
CA VAL A 15 -7.56 -5.78 1.32
C VAL A 15 -6.18 -5.68 0.70
N SER A 16 -6.04 -6.09 -0.56
CA SER A 16 -4.75 -6.02 -1.25
C SER A 16 -4.89 -5.89 -2.77
N TYR A 17 -3.84 -5.35 -3.39
CA TYR A 17 -3.73 -5.10 -4.83
C TYR A 17 -2.50 -5.83 -5.39
N GLU A 18 -2.68 -7.06 -5.85
CA GLU A 18 -1.58 -7.92 -6.27
C GLU A 18 -1.30 -7.81 -7.77
N ALA A 19 -0.08 -7.39 -8.12
CA ALA A 19 0.32 -7.27 -9.53
C ALA A 19 0.61 -8.62 -10.19
N ASP A 20 1.08 -9.59 -9.39
CA ASP A 20 1.37 -10.94 -9.82
C ASP A 20 0.18 -11.86 -9.55
N THR A 21 -0.21 -12.64 -10.56
CA THR A 21 -1.38 -13.52 -10.45
C THR A 21 -1.15 -14.70 -9.50
N ASP A 22 0.10 -15.17 -9.36
CA ASP A 22 0.42 -16.27 -8.46
C ASP A 22 0.41 -15.78 -7.01
N THR A 23 0.99 -14.61 -6.73
CA THR A 23 0.90 -13.95 -5.42
C THR A 23 -0.56 -13.66 -5.04
N ALA A 24 -1.38 -13.19 -5.98
CA ALA A 24 -2.81 -12.99 -5.76
C ALA A 24 -3.56 -14.26 -5.38
N HIS A 25 -3.22 -15.37 -6.04
CA HIS A 25 -3.82 -16.67 -5.77
C HIS A 25 -3.39 -17.23 -4.41
N GLU A 26 -2.12 -17.05 -4.05
CA GLU A 26 -1.55 -17.52 -2.80
C GLU A 26 -2.15 -16.76 -1.60
N LEU A 27 -2.17 -15.43 -1.64
CA LEU A 27 -2.82 -14.62 -0.60
C LEU A 27 -4.30 -14.97 -0.47
N LEU A 28 -5.01 -15.15 -1.59
CA LEU A 28 -6.41 -15.57 -1.58
C LEU A 28 -6.59 -16.96 -0.93
N THR A 29 -5.63 -17.86 -1.12
CA THR A 29 -5.65 -19.20 -0.50
C THR A 29 -5.43 -19.10 1.01
N VAL A 30 -4.44 -18.32 1.45
CA VAL A 30 -4.16 -18.07 2.86
C VAL A 30 -5.38 -17.48 3.56
N LEU A 31 -6.02 -16.47 2.97
CA LEU A 31 -7.21 -15.85 3.56
C LEU A 31 -8.35 -16.87 3.73
N LYS A 32 -8.56 -17.75 2.74
CA LYS A 32 -9.57 -18.82 2.82
C LYS A 32 -9.24 -19.83 3.90
N ASP A 33 -7.99 -20.26 4.01
CA ASP A 33 -7.52 -21.19 5.05
C ASP A 33 -7.64 -20.57 6.45
N CYS A 34 -7.54 -19.24 6.56
CA CYS A 34 -7.77 -18.50 7.80
C CYS A 34 -9.27 -18.27 8.15
N GLY A 35 -10.19 -18.86 7.37
CA GLY A 35 -11.63 -18.85 7.62
C GLY A 35 -12.42 -17.79 6.86
N MET A 36 -11.82 -17.09 5.89
CA MET A 36 -12.49 -16.11 5.03
C MET A 36 -12.90 -16.76 3.70
N GLU A 37 -13.79 -17.75 3.75
CA GLU A 37 -14.18 -18.57 2.58
C GLU A 37 -14.75 -17.74 1.42
N ASP A 38 -15.42 -16.64 1.75
CA ASP A 38 -16.07 -15.73 0.80
C ASP A 38 -15.10 -14.73 0.14
N ALA A 39 -13.81 -14.75 0.51
CA ALA A 39 -12.80 -13.92 -0.13
C ALA A 39 -12.71 -14.22 -1.64
N TYR A 40 -12.56 -13.17 -2.45
CA TYR A 40 -12.46 -13.29 -3.90
C TYR A 40 -11.47 -12.28 -4.48
N SER A 41 -10.98 -12.55 -5.70
CA SER A 41 -10.15 -11.61 -6.43
C SER A 41 -10.82 -11.15 -7.74
N GLN A 42 -10.58 -9.89 -8.11
CA GLN A 42 -11.02 -9.32 -9.39
C GLN A 42 -9.84 -8.64 -10.07
N TYR A 43 -9.63 -8.95 -11.35
CA TYR A 43 -8.61 -8.26 -12.15
C TYR A 43 -9.11 -6.88 -12.56
N ASP A 44 -8.41 -5.84 -12.11
CA ASP A 44 -8.62 -4.48 -12.55
C ASP A 44 -7.64 -4.13 -13.67
N SER A 45 -8.19 -3.92 -14.87
CA SER A 45 -7.43 -3.55 -16.06
C SER A 45 -6.82 -2.14 -16.02
N ILE A 46 -7.29 -1.26 -15.13
CA ILE A 46 -6.77 0.11 -14.97
C ILE A 46 -5.51 0.09 -14.11
N SER A 47 -5.56 -0.55 -12.94
CA SER A 47 -4.38 -0.76 -12.09
C SER A 47 -3.45 -1.86 -12.61
N GLY A 48 -3.96 -2.79 -13.43
CA GLY A 48 -3.23 -3.98 -13.87
C GLY A 48 -2.86 -4.87 -12.69
N SER A 49 -3.77 -5.05 -11.75
CA SER A 49 -3.63 -5.86 -10.53
C SER A 49 -4.87 -6.71 -10.31
N HIS A 50 -4.71 -7.83 -9.60
CA HIS A 50 -5.79 -8.54 -8.94
C HIS A 50 -6.08 -7.88 -7.60
N VAL A 51 -7.26 -7.29 -7.47
CA VAL A 51 -7.75 -6.74 -6.20
C VAL A 51 -8.41 -7.87 -5.42
N ILE A 52 -7.97 -8.08 -4.17
CA ILE A 52 -8.53 -9.08 -3.28
C ILE A 52 -9.54 -8.40 -2.35
N TYR A 53 -10.74 -8.96 -2.31
CA TYR A 53 -11.86 -8.49 -1.52
C TYR A 53 -12.21 -9.50 -0.44
N VAL A 54 -12.54 -9.00 0.75
CA VAL A 54 -13.09 -9.78 1.86
C VAL A 54 -14.33 -9.10 2.41
N CYS A 55 -15.14 -9.83 3.18
CA CYS A 55 -16.27 -9.23 3.87
C CYS A 55 -15.78 -8.16 4.86
N HIS A 56 -16.45 -7.02 4.94
CA HIS A 56 -16.13 -5.92 5.87
C HIS A 56 -15.94 -6.41 7.33
N THR A 57 -16.69 -7.43 7.76
CA THR A 57 -16.55 -8.03 9.10
C THR A 57 -15.20 -8.69 9.36
N ASP A 58 -14.51 -9.13 8.31
CA ASP A 58 -13.22 -9.81 8.39
C ASP A 58 -12.05 -8.93 7.92
N TYR A 59 -12.33 -7.71 7.44
CA TYR A 59 -11.33 -6.81 6.88
C TYR A 59 -10.12 -6.59 7.80
N ALA A 60 -10.35 -6.26 9.07
CA ALA A 60 -9.26 -6.00 10.01
C ALA A 60 -8.33 -7.23 10.18
N ARG A 61 -8.90 -8.44 10.22
CA ARG A 61 -8.11 -9.68 10.30
C ARG A 61 -7.43 -10.00 8.97
N ALA A 62 -8.12 -9.78 7.86
CA ALA A 62 -7.58 -10.00 6.53
C ALA A 62 -6.40 -9.08 6.23
N ASN A 63 -6.47 -7.82 6.67
CA ASN A 63 -5.42 -6.83 6.52
C ASN A 63 -4.17 -7.24 7.30
N ASP A 64 -4.31 -7.69 8.54
CA ASP A 64 -3.18 -8.20 9.34
C ASP A 64 -2.50 -9.42 8.70
N ILE A 65 -3.31 -10.33 8.14
CA ILE A 65 -2.82 -11.51 7.41
C ILE A 65 -2.11 -11.10 6.11
N ALA A 66 -2.67 -10.15 5.36
CA ALA A 66 -2.06 -9.64 4.13
C ALA A 66 -0.70 -8.99 4.43
N VAL A 67 -0.62 -8.14 5.46
CA VAL A 67 0.63 -7.52 5.89
C VAL A 67 1.67 -8.57 6.26
N THR A 68 1.28 -9.59 7.05
CA THR A 68 2.18 -10.69 7.42
C THR A 68 2.66 -11.46 6.20
N PHE A 69 1.74 -11.77 5.28
CA PHE A 69 2.04 -12.46 4.03
C PHE A 69 3.04 -11.69 3.16
N HIS A 70 2.90 -10.36 3.04
CA HIS A 70 3.86 -9.54 2.31
C HIS A 70 5.22 -9.48 2.99
N ASN A 71 5.27 -9.38 4.32
CA ASN A 71 6.54 -9.40 5.07
C ASN A 71 7.26 -10.75 4.89
N ASP A 72 6.54 -11.87 4.92
CA ASP A 72 7.12 -13.20 4.71
C ASP A 72 7.67 -13.37 3.28
N LEU A 73 7.03 -12.75 2.28
CA LEU A 73 7.53 -12.71 0.90
C LEU A 73 8.78 -11.81 0.74
N GLU A 74 8.85 -10.70 1.48
CA GLU A 74 10.04 -9.83 1.53
C GLU A 74 11.23 -10.58 2.17
N ASP A 75 11.01 -11.29 3.28
CA ASP A 75 12.05 -12.05 4.00
C ASP A 75 12.54 -13.28 3.19
N ALA A 76 11.65 -13.92 2.41
CA ALA A 76 12.04 -14.97 1.48
C ALA A 76 12.85 -14.46 0.25
N GLY A 77 12.77 -13.15 -0.03
CA GLY A 77 13.53 -12.47 -1.09
C GLY A 77 14.90 -11.92 -0.65
N GLU A 78 15.16 -11.84 0.66
CA GLU A 78 16.33 -11.20 1.26
C GLU A 78 17.40 -12.17 1.80
N ASP A 79 17.69 -13.31 1.13
CA ASP A 79 18.96 -14.04 1.37
C ASP A 79 20.19 -13.34 0.73
N ASN A 80 20.18 -12.01 0.65
CA ASN A 80 21.38 -11.22 0.38
C ASN A 80 21.36 -9.92 1.20
N GLY A 81 21.44 -10.11 2.52
CA GLY A 81 22.22 -9.32 3.46
C GLY A 81 22.08 -7.81 3.40
N GLU A 82 21.19 -7.27 4.22
CA GLU A 82 21.55 -6.13 5.08
C GLU A 82 20.69 -6.16 6.36
N GLU A 83 21.30 -6.60 7.48
CA GLU A 83 20.71 -6.42 8.81
C GLU A 83 20.69 -4.92 9.14
N ALA A 84 19.52 -4.30 9.05
CA ALA A 84 19.23 -3.05 9.74
C ALA A 84 17.96 -3.24 10.57
N ALA A 85 18.17 -3.55 11.85
CA ALA A 85 17.12 -3.64 12.85
C ALA A 85 16.27 -2.35 12.87
N ALA A 86 14.98 -2.47 12.54
CA ALA A 86 14.00 -1.43 12.77
C ALA A 86 13.05 -1.88 13.90
N GLU A 87 13.05 -1.11 14.98
CA GLU A 87 12.15 -1.27 16.11
C GLU A 87 10.69 -1.16 15.66
N VAL A 88 9.86 -2.10 16.12
CA VAL A 88 8.42 -2.13 15.97
C VAL A 88 7.81 -0.90 16.67
N GLN A 89 7.41 0.11 15.91
CA GLN A 89 6.48 1.14 16.36
C GLN A 89 5.23 1.10 15.48
N PRO A 90 4.05 0.77 16.04
CA PRO A 90 2.79 0.99 15.35
C PRO A 90 2.43 2.46 15.57
N VAL A 91 2.44 3.28 14.52
CA VAL A 91 1.69 4.53 14.36
C VAL A 91 2.13 5.19 13.03
N LEU A 92 1.15 5.46 12.15
CA LEU A 92 1.25 6.14 10.84
C LEU A 92 1.70 5.28 9.64
N LEU A 93 0.82 4.36 9.23
CA LEU A 93 0.89 3.64 7.94
C LEU A 93 0.92 4.59 6.73
N TYR A 94 0.36 5.81 6.83
CA TYR A 94 0.47 6.83 5.79
C TYR A 94 1.92 7.31 5.60
N SER A 95 2.65 7.56 6.70
CA SER A 95 4.06 7.97 6.65
C SER A 95 4.94 6.84 6.11
N ASN A 96 4.66 5.60 6.53
CA ASN A 96 5.45 4.44 6.14
C ASN A 96 5.27 4.10 4.66
N SER A 97 4.08 4.31 4.10
CA SER A 97 3.78 4.07 2.68
C SER A 97 4.50 5.06 1.74
N ASP A 98 4.55 6.34 2.11
CA ASP A 98 5.30 7.37 1.36
C ASP A 98 6.82 7.16 1.43
N GLU A 99 7.33 6.76 2.59
CA GLU A 99 8.75 6.42 2.77
C GLU A 99 9.12 5.13 2.02
N LYS A 100 8.32 4.06 2.14
CA LYS A 100 8.46 2.82 1.34
C LYS A 100 8.39 3.11 -0.16
N TYR A 101 7.54 4.05 -0.62
CA TYR A 101 7.50 4.46 -2.03
C TYR A 101 8.84 5.03 -2.49
N LYS A 102 9.41 5.95 -1.71
CA LYS A 102 10.69 6.62 -2.05
C LYS A 102 11.86 5.66 -2.02
N ASP A 103 11.91 4.75 -1.05
CA ASP A 103 13.00 3.80 -0.92
C ASP A 103 12.97 2.74 -2.02
N ASN A 104 11.79 2.17 -2.30
CA ASN A 104 11.63 1.25 -3.43
C ASN A 104 11.97 1.90 -4.78
N LEU A 105 11.56 3.17 -4.98
CA LEU A 105 11.89 3.92 -6.18
C LEU A 105 13.39 4.19 -6.31
N SER A 106 14.07 4.51 -5.21
CA SER A 106 15.53 4.72 -5.18
C SER A 106 16.31 3.42 -5.48
N SER A 107 15.88 2.31 -4.89
CA SER A 107 16.42 0.98 -5.18
C SER A 107 16.20 0.57 -6.64
N ALA A 108 15.00 0.83 -7.19
CA ALA A 108 14.69 0.58 -8.59
C ALA A 108 15.62 1.33 -9.55
N TYR A 109 15.87 2.61 -9.28
CA TYR A 109 16.82 3.40 -10.08
C TYR A 109 18.23 2.84 -10.00
N THR A 110 18.66 2.42 -8.81
CA THR A 110 19.99 1.84 -8.60
C THR A 110 20.16 0.56 -9.43
N PHE A 111 19.21 -0.38 -9.36
CA PHE A 111 19.23 -1.61 -10.16
C PHE A 111 19.19 -1.35 -11.67
N LEU A 112 18.37 -0.40 -12.12
CA LEU A 112 18.33 -0.03 -13.55
C LEU A 112 19.61 0.60 -14.04
N ILE A 113 20.18 1.54 -13.28
CA ILE A 113 21.42 2.23 -13.67
C ILE A 113 22.58 1.23 -13.73
N ILE A 114 22.73 0.39 -12.71
CA ILE A 114 23.79 -0.63 -12.66
C ILE A 114 23.59 -1.69 -13.75
N GLY A 115 22.36 -2.16 -13.96
CA GLY A 115 22.02 -3.14 -15.00
C GLY A 115 22.32 -2.63 -16.41
N VAL A 116 21.90 -1.40 -16.74
CA VAL A 116 22.15 -0.80 -18.06
C VAL A 116 23.63 -0.48 -18.25
N ALA A 117 24.29 0.11 -17.26
CA ALA A 117 25.73 0.40 -17.33
C ALA A 117 26.56 -0.87 -17.48
N GLY A 118 26.16 -1.94 -16.77
CA GLY A 118 26.79 -3.26 -16.86
C GLY A 118 26.65 -3.92 -18.22
N LEU A 119 25.47 -3.84 -18.84
CA LEU A 119 25.27 -4.30 -20.22
C LEU A 119 26.12 -3.51 -21.22
N ILE A 120 26.21 -2.19 -21.08
CA ILE A 120 27.06 -1.35 -21.94
C ILE A 120 28.54 -1.73 -21.75
N ALA A 121 28.98 -1.94 -20.51
CA ALA A 121 30.34 -2.38 -20.21
C ALA A 121 30.64 -3.77 -20.78
N LEU A 122 29.68 -4.68 -20.79
CA LEU A 122 29.79 -6.01 -21.40
C LEU A 122 29.98 -5.91 -22.93
N VAL A 123 29.20 -5.05 -23.59
CA VAL A 123 29.35 -4.79 -25.03
C VAL A 123 30.73 -4.20 -25.32
N LEU A 124 31.19 -3.24 -24.52
CA LEU A 124 32.53 -2.64 -24.65
C LEU A 124 33.65 -3.65 -24.39
N TYR A 125 33.45 -4.60 -23.48
CA TYR A 125 34.36 -5.71 -23.23
C TYR A 125 34.51 -6.60 -24.48
N ASP A 126 33.41 -6.90 -25.17
CA ASP A 126 33.44 -7.68 -26.42
C ASP A 126 34.19 -6.97 -27.56
N PHE A 127 34.22 -5.63 -27.57
CA PHE A 127 35.05 -4.85 -28.49
C PHE A 127 36.56 -4.85 -28.14
N GLY A 128 36.97 -5.50 -27.05
CA GLY A 128 38.39 -5.70 -26.71
C GLY A 128 39.07 -4.51 -26.04
N LEU A 129 38.30 -3.56 -25.48
CA LEU A 129 38.81 -2.36 -24.82
C LEU A 129 39.38 -2.61 -23.41
N ILE A 130 39.07 -3.74 -22.78
CA ILE A 130 39.51 -4.08 -21.41
C ILE A 130 40.19 -5.46 -21.41
N PRO A 131 41.52 -5.53 -21.16
CA PRO A 131 42.26 -6.79 -21.21
C PRO A 131 42.13 -7.53 -19.88
N VAL A 132 41.18 -8.47 -19.77
CA VAL A 132 41.12 -9.35 -18.59
C VAL A 132 40.96 -10.83 -18.97
N PHE A 133 41.94 -11.60 -18.45
CA PHE A 133 42.17 -13.04 -18.34
C PHE A 133 41.82 -14.01 -19.49
N ASN A 134 42.60 -15.09 -19.47
CA ASN A 134 42.91 -15.98 -20.58
C ASN A 134 41.70 -16.84 -21.04
N THR A 135 41.35 -16.63 -22.31
CA THR A 135 40.59 -17.36 -23.34
C THR A 135 39.65 -18.54 -23.03
N ALA A 136 39.76 -19.30 -21.93
CA ALA A 136 38.88 -20.46 -21.67
C ALA A 136 37.55 -20.11 -20.99
N SER A 137 37.50 -19.04 -20.18
CA SER A 137 36.35 -18.69 -19.34
C SER A 137 35.52 -17.50 -19.85
N LYS A 138 35.88 -16.91 -21.00
CA LYS A 138 35.26 -15.68 -21.51
C LYS A 138 33.77 -15.82 -21.83
N ILE A 139 33.40 -16.93 -22.47
CA ILE A 139 32.01 -17.19 -22.86
C ILE A 139 31.14 -17.38 -21.59
N LEU A 140 31.65 -18.13 -20.62
CA LEU A 140 30.96 -18.36 -19.35
C LEU A 140 30.78 -17.05 -18.56
N PHE A 141 31.83 -16.23 -18.48
CA PHE A 141 31.78 -14.92 -17.86
C PHE A 141 30.74 -14.01 -18.53
N ASN A 142 30.74 -13.93 -19.87
CA ASN A 142 29.79 -13.10 -20.60
C ASN A 142 28.34 -13.53 -20.41
N VAL A 143 28.07 -14.84 -20.45
CA VAL A 143 26.72 -15.37 -20.27
C VAL A 143 26.22 -15.09 -18.86
N VAL A 144 27.04 -15.34 -17.83
CA VAL A 144 26.67 -15.09 -16.43
C VAL A 144 26.48 -13.60 -16.18
N ALA A 145 27.41 -12.75 -16.64
CA ALA A 145 27.31 -11.30 -16.46
C ALA A 145 26.10 -10.71 -17.20
N ALA A 146 25.84 -11.15 -18.45
CA ALA A 146 24.65 -10.74 -19.19
C ALA A 146 23.35 -11.15 -18.48
N ALA A 147 23.29 -12.37 -17.94
CA ALA A 147 22.13 -12.84 -17.18
C ALA A 147 21.92 -12.01 -15.90
N LEU A 148 22.99 -11.68 -15.17
CA LEU A 148 22.95 -10.91 -13.93
C LEU A 148 22.47 -9.47 -14.17
N PHE A 149 23.02 -8.78 -15.17
CA PHE A 149 22.58 -7.43 -15.54
C PHE A 149 21.15 -7.40 -16.08
N THR A 150 20.74 -8.42 -16.81
CA THR A 150 19.34 -8.56 -17.26
C THR A 150 18.40 -8.76 -16.06
N GLY A 151 18.81 -9.54 -15.06
CA GLY A 151 18.08 -9.71 -13.80
C GLY A 151 17.88 -8.39 -13.06
N PHE A 152 18.93 -7.56 -12.92
CA PHE A 152 18.81 -6.23 -12.33
C PHE A 152 17.86 -5.30 -13.10
N ILE A 153 17.83 -5.39 -14.43
CA ILE A 153 16.87 -4.60 -15.21
C ILE A 153 15.43 -5.05 -14.95
N ILE A 154 15.17 -6.36 -14.87
CA ILE A 154 13.84 -6.90 -14.59
C ILE A 154 13.38 -6.47 -13.18
N ALA A 155 14.21 -6.66 -12.17
CA ALA A 155 13.94 -6.24 -10.79
C ALA A 155 13.68 -4.72 -10.70
N GLY A 156 14.50 -3.92 -11.37
CA GLY A 156 14.32 -2.48 -11.45
C GLY A 156 13.01 -2.05 -12.12
N ILE A 157 12.60 -2.69 -13.22
CA ILE A 157 11.31 -2.40 -13.88
C ILE A 157 10.14 -2.78 -12.97
N MET A 158 10.20 -3.95 -12.33
CA MET A 158 9.14 -4.43 -11.44
C MET A 158 8.95 -3.49 -10.24
N SER A 159 10.06 -3.09 -9.62
CA SER A 159 10.07 -2.13 -8.52
C SER A 159 9.53 -0.75 -8.94
N LEU A 160 9.90 -0.23 -10.13
CA LEU A 160 9.31 1.00 -10.64
C LEU A 160 7.79 0.92 -10.88
N ARG A 161 7.27 -0.23 -11.33
CA ARG A 161 5.82 -0.39 -11.50
C ARG A 161 5.11 -0.42 -10.16
N TYR A 162 5.67 -1.12 -9.18
CA TYR A 162 5.15 -1.16 -7.82
C TYR A 162 5.10 0.23 -7.20
N SER A 163 6.21 0.97 -7.23
CA SER A 163 6.26 2.35 -6.72
C SER A 163 5.22 3.25 -7.38
N ARG A 164 5.04 3.21 -8.70
CA ARG A 164 4.03 4.04 -9.39
C ARG A 164 2.61 3.76 -8.93
N LYS A 165 2.28 2.52 -8.60
CA LYS A 165 0.95 2.14 -8.09
C LYS A 165 0.75 2.67 -6.67
N LEU A 166 1.76 2.55 -5.82
CA LEU A 166 1.74 3.09 -4.46
C LEU A 166 1.53 4.61 -4.47
N LYS A 167 2.22 5.34 -5.36
CA LYS A 167 1.98 6.78 -5.54
C LYS A 167 0.54 7.10 -5.95
N LEU A 168 -0.06 6.32 -6.86
CA LEU A 168 -1.44 6.56 -7.30
C LEU A 168 -2.43 6.32 -6.15
N ALA A 169 -2.21 5.31 -5.32
CA ALA A 169 -3.04 5.08 -4.12
C ALA A 169 -2.95 6.26 -3.15
N ILE A 170 -1.74 6.73 -2.85
CA ILE A 170 -1.50 7.90 -1.97
C ILE A 170 -2.13 9.18 -2.56
N ASP A 171 -2.00 9.41 -3.87
CA ASP A 171 -2.61 10.56 -4.55
C ASP A 171 -4.15 10.50 -4.51
N VAL A 172 -4.76 9.30 -4.56
CA VAL A 172 -6.21 9.10 -4.43
C VAL A 172 -6.65 9.37 -2.99
N ASP A 173 -5.97 8.79 -2.01
CA ASP A 173 -6.30 8.93 -0.59
C ASP A 173 -6.15 10.39 -0.13
N SER A 174 -5.08 11.08 -0.54
CA SER A 174 -4.89 12.49 -0.23
C SER A 174 -5.97 13.40 -0.84
N ALA A 175 -6.38 13.14 -2.09
CA ALA A 175 -7.47 13.88 -2.74
C ALA A 175 -8.83 13.62 -2.07
N MET A 176 -9.05 12.41 -1.57
CA MET A 176 -10.23 12.04 -0.82
C MET A 176 -10.25 12.70 0.57
N LEU A 177 -9.11 12.72 1.25
CA LEU A 177 -8.90 13.42 2.51
C LEU A 177 -9.25 14.91 2.37
N ASP A 178 -8.68 15.61 1.38
CA ASP A 178 -8.93 17.03 1.16
C ASP A 178 -10.40 17.34 0.89
N LYS A 179 -11.09 16.47 0.13
CA LYS A 179 -12.53 16.57 -0.12
C LYS A 179 -13.34 16.36 1.15
N ALA A 180 -13.00 15.35 1.96
CA ALA A 180 -13.69 15.04 3.21
C ALA A 180 -13.57 16.19 4.21
N ILE A 181 -12.37 16.77 4.36
CA ILE A 181 -12.14 17.95 5.22
C ILE A 181 -12.96 19.14 4.72
N SER A 182 -12.94 19.43 3.42
CA SER A 182 -13.71 20.54 2.84
C SER A 182 -15.22 20.37 3.06
N TYR A 183 -15.72 19.13 2.98
CA TYR A 183 -17.12 18.82 3.25
C TYR A 183 -17.49 19.02 4.72
N LEU A 184 -16.63 18.58 5.65
CA LEU A 184 -16.82 18.81 7.08
C LEU A 184 -16.82 20.31 7.42
N GLU A 185 -15.90 21.09 6.87
CA GLU A 185 -15.88 22.56 7.04
C GLU A 185 -17.17 23.23 6.58
N ALA A 186 -17.80 22.72 5.51
CA ALA A 186 -19.04 23.27 4.99
C ALA A 186 -20.29 22.84 5.76
N ASN A 187 -20.29 21.65 6.37
CA ASN A 187 -21.50 21.01 6.91
C ASN A 187 -21.51 20.80 8.43
N LEU A 188 -20.35 20.84 9.09
CA LEU A 188 -20.21 20.47 10.50
C LEU A 188 -19.38 21.49 11.28
N SER A 189 -20.01 22.56 11.75
CA SER A 189 -19.30 23.57 12.56
C SER A 189 -19.02 23.09 13.99
N LYS A 190 -17.99 23.68 14.63
CA LYS A 190 -17.69 23.49 16.06
C LYS A 190 -18.91 23.65 16.95
N GLU A 191 -19.72 24.66 16.67
CA GLU A 191 -20.95 24.96 17.41
C GLU A 191 -22.03 23.91 17.19
N ALA A 192 -22.15 23.37 15.96
CA ALA A 192 -23.08 22.28 15.67
C ALA A 192 -22.71 21.00 16.43
N ILE A 193 -21.41 20.69 16.52
CA ILE A 193 -20.92 19.54 17.29
C ILE A 193 -21.22 19.74 18.79
N GLU A 194 -20.87 20.88 19.37
CA GLU A 194 -21.12 21.16 20.80
C GLU A 194 -22.61 21.20 21.17
N ASN A 195 -23.47 21.61 20.23
CA ASN A 195 -24.93 21.62 20.41
C ASN A 195 -25.58 20.25 20.17
N SER A 196 -24.87 19.29 19.58
CA SER A 196 -25.40 17.94 19.29
C SER A 196 -25.58 17.08 20.54
N TYR A 197 -24.93 17.45 21.64
CA TYR A 197 -25.02 16.77 22.93
C TYR A 197 -25.35 17.75 24.06
N ASN A 198 -26.13 17.30 25.05
CA ASN A 198 -26.48 18.12 26.21
C ASN A 198 -25.22 18.34 27.08
N SER A 199 -24.60 19.50 26.92
CA SER A 199 -23.27 19.86 27.41
C SER A 199 -23.15 20.10 28.91
N SER A 200 -24.26 20.03 29.66
CA SER A 200 -24.31 20.45 31.07
C SER A 200 -23.83 19.38 32.08
N ASP A 201 -23.77 18.09 31.70
CA ASP A 201 -23.65 17.00 32.69
C ASP A 201 -22.76 15.80 32.25
N ILE A 202 -21.97 15.93 31.17
CA ILE A 202 -21.08 14.86 30.69
C ILE A 202 -19.61 15.13 31.01
N PRO A 203 -18.86 14.12 31.52
CA PRO A 203 -17.42 14.21 31.74
C PRO A 203 -16.65 14.61 30.48
N ASP A 204 -15.52 15.28 30.64
CA ASP A 204 -14.71 15.75 29.52
C ASP A 204 -14.21 14.59 28.63
N GLU A 205 -13.94 13.41 29.19
CA GLU A 205 -13.58 12.22 28.40
C GLU A 205 -14.72 11.81 27.45
N MET A 206 -15.97 11.94 27.88
CA MET A 206 -17.14 11.64 27.06
C MET A 206 -17.36 12.68 25.94
N LYS A 207 -16.95 13.93 26.15
CA LYS A 207 -17.05 14.97 25.10
C LYS A 207 -16.15 14.65 23.91
N TYR A 208 -14.94 14.13 24.16
CA TYR A 208 -14.05 13.68 23.09
C TYR A 208 -14.77 12.66 22.22
N TYR A 209 -15.22 11.54 22.79
CA TYR A 209 -15.92 10.49 22.05
C TYR A 209 -17.11 11.03 21.24
N ARG A 210 -17.92 11.93 21.82
CA ARG A 210 -19.06 12.53 21.11
C ARG A 210 -18.66 13.39 19.91
N ARG A 211 -17.57 14.14 20.03
CA ARG A 211 -17.03 14.95 18.92
C ARG A 211 -16.50 14.05 17.81
N THR A 212 -15.70 13.04 18.16
CA THR A 212 -15.15 12.06 17.21
C THR A 212 -16.27 11.31 16.48
N ASP A 213 -17.30 10.88 17.20
CA ASP A 213 -18.45 10.16 16.65
C ASP A 213 -19.27 11.03 15.69
N ALA A 214 -19.50 12.31 16.03
CA ALA A 214 -20.18 13.26 15.15
C ALA A 214 -19.42 13.51 13.84
N ILE A 215 -18.09 13.62 13.91
CA ILE A 215 -17.24 13.80 12.73
C ILE A 215 -17.30 12.55 11.83
N LYS A 216 -17.11 11.36 12.42
CA LYS A 216 -17.19 10.08 11.70
C LYS A 216 -18.55 9.89 11.03
N GLN A 217 -19.63 10.15 11.76
CA GLN A 217 -20.99 9.99 11.27
C GLN A 217 -21.32 10.98 10.14
N CYS A 218 -20.75 12.19 10.15
CA CYS A 218 -20.91 13.16 9.08
C CYS A 218 -20.14 12.80 7.81
N ILE A 219 -18.98 12.13 7.93
CA ILE A 219 -18.27 11.59 6.77
C ILE A 219 -18.99 10.36 6.22
N SER A 220 -19.39 9.42 7.08
CA SER A 220 -20.09 8.20 6.66
C SER A 220 -21.46 8.46 6.02
N SER A 221 -22.02 9.66 6.13
CA SER A 221 -23.27 10.01 5.44
C SER A 221 -23.08 10.50 4.00
N GLU A 222 -21.87 10.93 3.63
CA GLU A 222 -21.54 11.45 2.29
C GLU A 222 -20.60 10.51 1.51
N PHE A 223 -19.74 9.78 2.22
CA PHE A 223 -18.75 8.89 1.63
C PHE A 223 -19.04 7.45 2.08
N ASP A 224 -19.50 6.61 1.14
CA ASP A 224 -19.90 5.22 1.39
C ASP A 224 -18.74 4.22 1.50
N ASP A 225 -17.49 4.63 1.21
CA ASP A 225 -16.34 3.74 1.05
C ASP A 225 -15.04 4.42 1.54
N VAL A 226 -15.01 4.79 2.82
CA VAL A 226 -13.81 5.33 3.48
C VAL A 226 -13.20 4.24 4.34
N SER A 227 -11.95 3.87 4.08
CA SER A 227 -11.22 2.92 4.93
C SER A 227 -11.16 3.43 6.37
N GLU A 228 -11.16 2.53 7.35
CA GLU A 228 -11.14 2.89 8.77
C GLU A 228 -9.91 3.76 9.12
N GLU A 229 -8.78 3.49 8.47
CA GLU A 229 -7.54 4.22 8.64
C GLU A 229 -7.64 5.67 8.13
N LEU A 230 -8.15 5.86 6.91
CA LEU A 230 -8.40 7.18 6.34
C LEU A 230 -9.47 7.96 7.14
N MET A 231 -10.50 7.26 7.63
CA MET A 231 -11.54 7.83 8.50
C MET A 231 -10.97 8.35 9.82
N ASN A 232 -10.07 7.58 10.45
CA ASN A 232 -9.40 8.00 11.68
C ASN A 232 -8.50 9.23 11.42
N GLU A 233 -7.76 9.25 10.30
CA GLU A 233 -6.92 10.39 9.94
C GLU A 233 -7.72 11.66 9.64
N ILE A 234 -8.81 11.55 8.86
CA ILE A 234 -9.75 12.66 8.61
C ILE A 234 -10.29 13.18 9.94
N CYS A 235 -10.71 12.28 10.82
CA CYS A 235 -11.29 12.64 12.11
C CYS A 235 -10.29 13.36 13.01
N ASP A 236 -9.07 12.86 13.14
CA ASP A 236 -8.01 13.48 13.95
C ASP A 236 -7.62 14.84 13.39
N ARG A 237 -7.46 14.95 12.07
CA ARG A 237 -7.07 16.22 11.41
C ARG A 237 -8.15 17.29 11.59
N TYR A 238 -9.42 16.92 11.42
CA TYR A 238 -10.54 17.84 11.59
C TYR A 238 -10.82 18.19 13.06
N TYR A 239 -10.70 17.22 13.97
CA TYR A 239 -10.80 17.47 15.40
C TYR A 239 -9.71 18.46 15.85
N ASN A 240 -8.47 18.26 15.42
CA ASN A 240 -7.36 19.15 15.75
C ASN A 240 -7.52 20.55 15.13
N SER A 241 -8.12 20.68 13.94
CA SER A 241 -8.38 22.01 13.36
C SER A 241 -9.39 22.82 14.19
N LEU A 242 -10.40 22.16 14.77
CA LEU A 242 -11.46 22.80 15.56
C LEU A 242 -11.09 23.00 17.05
N PHE A 243 -10.32 22.08 17.63
CA PHE A 243 -10.10 21.98 19.08
C PHE A 243 -8.61 21.92 19.49
N GLY A 244 -7.68 21.77 18.54
CA GLY A 244 -6.24 21.64 18.80
C GLY A 244 -5.50 22.97 18.94
N GLN A 245 -6.11 24.11 18.58
CA GLN A 245 -5.54 25.43 18.86
C GLN A 245 -5.87 25.87 20.29
N ASN A 246 -4.91 25.68 21.19
CA ASN A 246 -4.71 26.49 22.40
C ASN A 246 -3.35 27.19 22.29
#